data_AF-D8M8C6-F1
#
_entry.id   AF-D8M8C6-F1
#
_cell.length_a   1.000
_cell.length_b   1.000
_cell.length_c   1.000
_cell.angle_alpha   90.00
_cell.angle_beta   90.00
_cell.angle_gamma   90.00
#
_symmetry.space_group_name_H-M   'P 1'
#
loop_
_entity.id
_entity.type
_entity.pdbx_description
1 polymer ?
#
loop_
_entity_poly.entity_id
_entity_poly.type
_entity_poly.pdbx_seq_one_letter_code
_entity_poly.pdbx_strand_id
1 'polypeptide(L)'
;MDKIVKSLKTTKRRLSQQFKVATGKSEITTDATYDLAFHQFSEVEGNLKMLGTQCVSLIQNVDTWCDTNRRLADELLRFTSKSDVGTTDMNTYKIAITNLHNVLQGEYDYTRRAIICVLRAHILKRIEQLLDGEFAEVGKVVKTRKNIVTDYDSHRNKCSMYERKGDSVNADKFRMKMDHDYQMLQEHTAYLEKRFEELIAKGSAILSHETATLVACEIFLVERQNEAMKTISSSFGDESVKKVTQSIEDVVDRIKCGENVEMNYVAPEIAMPESTYIEPPVFRDFNMLDPKHTVSEHYSQPLPTPPPKPNRVVQALYSLDSAEAGELSFKEGDRIEVIREDPSGWWEGRLDGKMGRFPSNYTTAICSVSCNKHVSAIIPYSHYSHPTDRSFDPVPRLECHYCSSRTTQSFDYVRSPLPTK
;
A
#
# COMPACT_ATOMS: atom_id res chain seq x y z
N MET A 1 46.40 8.73 -29.61
CA MET A 1 46.67 7.28 -29.45
C MET A 1 47.57 6.96 -28.26
N ASP A 2 48.68 7.66 -28.03
CA ASP A 2 49.66 7.29 -26.98
C ASP A 2 49.14 7.25 -25.52
N LYS A 3 48.27 8.18 -25.12
CA LYS A 3 47.65 8.15 -23.78
C LYS A 3 46.79 6.89 -23.57
N ILE A 4 46.05 6.50 -24.61
CA ILE A 4 45.20 5.31 -24.61
C ILE A 4 46.07 4.05 -24.53
N VAL A 5 47.13 3.98 -25.32
CA VAL A 5 48.07 2.84 -25.31
C VAL A 5 48.78 2.71 -23.95
N LYS A 6 49.20 3.83 -23.33
CA LYS A 6 49.79 3.83 -21.98
C LYS A 6 48.78 3.34 -20.93
N SER A 7 47.53 3.82 -20.99
CA SER A 7 46.45 3.40 -20.10
C SER A 7 46.14 1.90 -20.23
N LEU A 8 46.05 1.37 -21.46
CA LEU A 8 45.84 -0.06 -21.70
C LEU A 8 46.98 -0.92 -21.15
N LYS A 9 48.24 -0.46 -21.29
CA LYS A 9 49.41 -1.15 -20.72
C LYS A 9 49.36 -1.18 -19.19
N THR A 10 48.96 -0.09 -18.54
CA THR A 10 48.79 -0.06 -17.08
C THR A 10 47.66 -0.96 -16.61
N THR A 11 46.51 -0.95 -17.30
CA THR A 11 45.36 -1.81 -16.96
C THR A 11 45.72 -3.28 -17.11
N LYS A 12 46.34 -3.67 -18.23
CA LYS A 12 46.82 -5.05 -18.44
C LYS A 12 47.78 -5.51 -17.34
N ARG A 13 48.70 -4.63 -16.92
CA ARG A 13 49.64 -4.92 -15.83
C ARG A 13 48.89 -5.19 -14.52
N ARG A 14 47.94 -4.32 -14.14
CA ARG A 14 47.17 -4.45 -12.89
C ARG A 14 46.37 -5.74 -12.87
N LEU A 15 45.66 -6.07 -13.95
CA LEU A 15 44.92 -7.33 -14.08
C LEU A 15 45.83 -8.55 -13.96
N SER A 16 47.01 -8.51 -14.61
CA SER A 16 47.99 -9.59 -14.50
C SER A 16 48.51 -9.76 -13.08
N GLN A 17 48.73 -8.67 -12.34
CA GLN A 17 49.17 -8.73 -10.95
C GLN A 17 48.06 -9.27 -10.03
N GLN A 18 46.83 -8.82 -10.19
CA GLN A 18 45.68 -9.33 -9.45
C GLN A 18 45.47 -10.84 -9.67
N PHE A 19 45.62 -11.31 -10.90
CA PHE A 19 45.55 -12.74 -11.21
C PHE A 19 46.66 -13.55 -10.51
N LYS A 20 47.88 -13.00 -10.40
CA LYS A 20 48.98 -13.66 -9.68
C LYS A 20 48.69 -13.76 -8.19
N VAL A 21 48.12 -12.71 -7.59
CA VAL A 21 47.71 -12.73 -6.18
C VAL A 21 46.61 -13.78 -5.98
N ALA A 22 45.57 -13.78 -6.81
CA ALA A 22 44.47 -14.75 -6.72
C ALA A 22 44.90 -16.21 -6.90
N THR A 23 45.99 -16.47 -7.64
CA THR A 23 46.53 -17.83 -7.87
C THR A 23 47.63 -18.22 -6.88
N GLY A 24 47.86 -17.43 -5.83
CA GLY A 24 48.90 -17.69 -4.82
C GLY A 24 50.34 -17.53 -5.34
N LYS A 25 50.51 -16.91 -6.52
CA LYS A 25 51.81 -16.72 -7.19
C LYS A 25 52.49 -15.38 -6.83
N SER A 26 51.83 -14.53 -6.05
CA SER A 26 52.37 -13.27 -5.52
C SER A 26 51.63 -12.89 -4.25
N GLU A 27 52.31 -12.28 -3.30
CA GLU A 27 51.69 -11.65 -2.13
C GLU A 27 51.21 -10.23 -2.48
N ILE A 28 50.26 -9.71 -1.69
CA ILE A 28 49.78 -8.33 -1.73
C ILE A 28 50.28 -7.60 -0.50
N THR A 29 50.66 -6.33 -0.64
CA THR A 29 51.00 -5.50 0.51
C THR A 29 49.76 -5.30 1.40
N THR A 30 49.87 -5.64 2.69
CA THR A 30 48.82 -5.49 3.70
C THR A 30 49.02 -4.26 4.56
N ASP A 31 47.93 -3.69 5.09
CA ASP A 31 47.93 -2.49 5.93
C ASP A 31 46.80 -2.59 6.95
N ALA A 32 47.08 -3.20 8.09
CA ALA A 32 46.06 -3.54 9.08
C ALA A 32 45.32 -2.32 9.65
N THR A 33 46.01 -1.19 9.79
CA THR A 33 45.43 0.07 10.29
C THR A 33 44.41 0.61 9.29
N TYR A 34 44.81 0.71 8.01
CA TYR A 34 43.92 1.10 6.95
C TYR A 34 42.73 0.14 6.81
N ASP A 35 42.99 -1.17 6.87
CA ASP A 35 41.95 -2.19 6.68
C ASP A 35 40.87 -2.09 7.77
N LEU A 36 41.26 -1.82 9.02
CA LEU A 36 40.34 -1.56 10.12
C LEU A 36 39.52 -0.28 9.90
N ALA A 37 40.18 0.83 9.54
CA ALA A 37 39.50 2.10 9.29
C ALA A 37 38.51 2.00 8.12
N PHE A 38 38.90 1.33 7.04
CA PHE A 38 38.03 1.08 5.88
C PHE A 38 36.85 0.17 6.22
N HIS A 39 37.05 -0.84 7.07
CA HIS A 39 35.97 -1.69 7.56
C HIS A 39 34.91 -0.85 8.31
N GLN A 40 35.35 -0.04 9.28
CA GLN A 40 34.44 0.82 10.06
C GLN A 40 33.67 1.80 9.16
N PHE A 41 34.34 2.40 8.19
CA PHE A 41 33.71 3.26 7.18
C PHE A 41 32.64 2.50 6.38
N SER A 42 32.97 1.30 5.89
CA SER A 42 32.08 0.46 5.09
C SER A 42 30.88 -0.03 5.89
N GLU A 43 31.06 -0.29 7.19
CA GLU A 43 29.98 -0.67 8.10
C GLU A 43 28.96 0.47 8.26
N VAL A 44 29.41 1.71 8.46
CA VAL A 44 28.53 2.88 8.52
C VAL A 44 27.80 3.09 7.19
N GLU A 45 28.48 2.92 6.05
CA GLU A 45 27.84 2.97 4.72
C GLU A 45 26.71 1.94 4.60
N GLY A 46 26.97 0.70 5.05
CA GLY A 46 25.99 -0.39 5.05
C GLY A 46 24.78 -0.09 5.94
N ASN A 47 25.02 0.43 7.15
CA ASN A 47 23.98 0.79 8.09
C ASN A 47 23.08 1.92 7.57
N LEU A 48 23.66 2.94 6.91
CA LEU A 48 22.90 4.03 6.27
C LEU A 48 21.99 3.49 5.16
N LYS A 49 22.49 2.61 4.29
CA LYS A 49 21.68 1.97 3.23
C LYS A 49 20.55 1.12 3.80
N MET A 50 20.81 0.42 4.90
CA MET A 50 19.81 -0.36 5.60
C MET A 50 18.70 0.53 6.16
N LEU A 51 19.05 1.60 6.87
CA LEU A 51 18.08 2.57 7.39
C LEU A 51 17.24 3.19 6.27
N GLY A 52 17.87 3.56 5.14
CA GLY A 52 17.16 4.04 3.96
C GLY A 52 16.13 3.05 3.44
N THR A 53 16.52 1.78 3.29
CA THR A 53 15.61 0.69 2.88
C THR A 53 14.44 0.53 3.85
N GLN A 54 14.71 0.49 5.16
CA GLN A 54 13.66 0.36 6.18
C GLN A 54 12.69 1.56 6.16
N CYS A 55 13.20 2.77 5.94
CA CYS A 55 12.37 3.97 5.80
C CYS A 55 11.44 3.89 4.57
N VAL A 56 11.91 3.34 3.45
CA VAL A 56 11.05 3.12 2.26
C VAL A 56 9.95 2.12 2.57
N SER A 57 10.28 1.01 3.22
CA SER A 57 9.29 0.02 3.65
C SER A 57 8.26 0.61 4.60
N LEU A 58 8.68 1.42 5.57
CA LEU A 58 7.76 2.11 6.47
C LEU A 58 6.82 3.05 5.72
N ILE A 59 7.34 3.87 4.79
CA ILE A 59 6.51 4.76 3.95
C ILE A 59 5.43 3.95 3.22
N GLN A 60 5.80 2.81 2.63
CA GLN A 60 4.86 1.97 1.89
C GLN A 60 3.81 1.33 2.80
N ASN A 61 4.20 0.90 4.01
CA ASN A 61 3.28 0.35 4.99
C ASN A 61 2.27 1.42 5.46
N VAL A 62 2.74 2.62 5.79
CA VAL A 62 1.88 3.75 6.20
C VAL A 62 0.90 4.11 5.10
N ASP A 63 1.36 4.16 3.84
CA ASP A 63 0.53 4.49 2.69
C ASP A 63 -0.57 3.44 2.46
N THR A 64 -0.17 2.17 2.44
CA THR A 64 -1.08 1.03 2.20
C THR A 64 -2.12 0.89 3.31
N TRP A 65 -1.68 0.97 4.57
CA TRP A 65 -2.59 0.86 5.72
C TRP A 65 -3.66 1.95 5.71
N CYS A 66 -3.25 3.20 5.51
CA CYS A 66 -4.18 4.32 5.47
C CYS A 66 -5.13 4.21 4.26
N ASP A 67 -4.65 3.77 3.09
CA ASP A 67 -5.52 3.58 1.92
C ASP A 67 -6.56 2.47 2.13
N THR A 68 -6.13 1.33 2.70
CA THR A 68 -7.04 0.21 2.99
C THR A 68 -8.13 0.63 3.97
N ASN A 69 -7.78 1.33 5.06
CA ASN A 69 -8.76 1.78 6.03
C ASN A 69 -9.75 2.79 5.42
N ARG A 70 -9.27 3.74 4.62
CA ARG A 70 -10.12 4.69 3.90
C ARG A 70 -11.13 3.97 3.00
N ARG A 71 -10.67 3.00 2.20
CA ARG A 71 -11.54 2.21 1.30
C ARG A 71 -12.59 1.40 2.06
N LEU A 72 -12.22 0.80 3.19
CA LEU A 72 -13.18 0.10 4.05
C LEU A 72 -14.29 1.06 4.50
N ALA A 73 -13.91 2.26 4.93
CA ALA A 73 -14.87 3.27 5.37
C ALA A 73 -15.79 3.74 4.23
N ASP A 74 -15.26 3.91 3.01
CA ASP A 74 -16.05 4.25 1.81
C ASP A 74 -17.15 3.20 1.56
N GLU A 75 -16.82 1.91 1.62
CA GLU A 75 -17.78 0.84 1.38
C GLU A 75 -18.84 0.74 2.49
N LEU A 76 -18.44 0.90 3.76
CA LEU A 76 -19.38 0.94 4.88
C LEU A 76 -20.36 2.12 4.77
N LEU A 77 -19.85 3.30 4.39
CA LEU A 77 -20.69 4.48 4.17
C LEU A 77 -21.65 4.26 3.00
N ARG A 78 -21.17 3.64 1.91
CA ARG A 78 -22.01 3.30 0.75
C ARG A 78 -23.11 2.30 1.10
N PHE A 79 -22.80 1.29 1.90
CA PHE A 79 -23.79 0.30 2.36
C PHE A 79 -24.88 0.96 3.22
N THR A 80 -24.47 1.77 4.19
CA THR A 80 -25.40 2.44 5.10
C THR A 80 -26.27 3.49 4.40
N SER A 81 -25.73 4.17 3.38
CA SER A 81 -26.46 5.16 2.57
C SER A 81 -27.57 4.55 1.71
N LYS A 82 -27.51 3.25 1.40
CA LYS A 82 -28.54 2.55 0.61
C LYS A 82 -29.67 1.96 1.45
N SER A 83 -29.55 1.96 2.78
CA SER A 83 -30.54 1.36 3.67
C SER A 83 -31.68 2.33 3.97
N ASP A 84 -32.92 1.94 3.67
CA ASP A 84 -34.13 2.69 4.03
C ASP A 84 -34.66 2.34 5.43
N VAL A 85 -33.93 1.50 6.18
CA VAL A 85 -34.33 1.11 7.55
C VAL A 85 -34.16 2.32 8.48
N GLY A 86 -35.28 2.74 9.08
CA GLY A 86 -35.39 3.92 9.94
C GLY A 86 -35.45 3.62 11.44
N THR A 87 -34.96 2.47 11.90
CA THR A 87 -34.91 2.14 13.34
C THR A 87 -33.88 3.01 14.07
N THR A 88 -34.06 3.22 15.37
CA THR A 88 -33.11 3.99 16.20
C THR A 88 -31.69 3.40 16.12
N ASP A 89 -31.56 2.08 16.23
CA ASP A 89 -30.26 1.40 16.17
C ASP A 89 -29.57 1.56 14.81
N MET A 90 -30.35 1.50 13.72
CA MET A 90 -29.80 1.71 12.37
C MET A 90 -29.36 3.17 12.16
N ASN A 91 -30.09 4.14 12.72
CA ASN A 91 -29.69 5.55 12.66
C ASN A 91 -28.41 5.82 13.47
N THR A 92 -28.29 5.23 14.66
CA THR A 92 -27.06 5.27 15.47
C THR A 92 -25.89 4.67 14.70
N TYR A 93 -26.09 3.51 14.06
CA TYR A 93 -25.08 2.86 13.22
C TYR A 93 -24.68 3.74 12.02
N LYS A 94 -25.63 4.34 11.30
CA LYS A 94 -25.36 5.27 10.18
C LYS A 94 -24.48 6.46 10.61
N ILE A 95 -24.77 7.05 11.76
CA ILE A 95 -23.97 8.16 12.32
C ILE A 95 -22.56 7.68 12.68
N ALA A 96 -22.45 6.52 13.35
CA ALA A 96 -21.15 5.94 13.71
C ALA A 96 -20.27 5.67 12.47
N ILE A 97 -20.85 5.12 11.41
CA ILE A 97 -20.15 4.88 10.14
C ILE A 97 -19.73 6.18 9.45
N THR A 98 -20.59 7.22 9.48
CA THR A 98 -20.24 8.54 8.93
C THR A 98 -19.05 9.17 9.66
N ASN A 99 -19.04 9.08 11.00
CA ASN A 99 -17.92 9.55 11.81
C ASN A 99 -16.64 8.78 11.51
N LEU A 100 -16.72 7.45 11.43
CA LEU A 100 -15.60 6.57 11.04
C LEU A 100 -15.01 6.97 9.69
N HIS A 101 -15.86 7.18 8.68
CA HIS A 101 -15.42 7.62 7.35
C HIS A 101 -14.68 8.97 7.40
N ASN A 102 -15.25 9.98 8.05
CA ASN A 102 -14.62 11.31 8.13
C ASN A 102 -13.23 11.26 8.79
N VAL A 103 -13.10 10.46 9.85
CA VAL A 103 -11.84 10.30 10.59
C VAL A 103 -10.78 9.60 9.72
N LEU A 104 -11.10 8.45 9.13
CA LEU A 104 -10.16 7.70 8.29
C LEU A 104 -9.78 8.45 7.00
N GLN A 105 -10.71 9.22 6.44
CA GLN A 105 -10.43 10.11 5.32
C GLN A 105 -9.45 11.21 5.73
N GLY A 106 -9.64 11.83 6.90
CA GLY A 106 -8.72 12.84 7.44
C GLY A 106 -7.32 12.28 7.70
N GLU A 107 -7.20 11.06 8.23
CA GLU A 107 -5.91 10.40 8.39
C GLU A 107 -5.19 10.19 7.05
N TYR A 108 -5.93 9.76 6.03
CA TYR A 108 -5.40 9.55 4.69
C TYR A 108 -4.94 10.85 4.00
N ASP A 109 -5.71 11.93 4.17
CA ASP A 109 -5.46 13.20 3.49
C ASP A 109 -4.39 14.07 4.19
N TYR A 110 -4.25 13.95 5.51
CA TYR A 110 -3.37 14.83 6.29
C TYR A 110 -2.24 14.05 6.97
N THR A 111 -2.56 13.12 7.87
CA THR A 111 -1.57 12.41 8.70
C THR A 111 -0.58 11.62 7.87
N ARG A 112 -1.08 10.76 6.97
CA ARG A 112 -0.26 9.95 6.06
C ARG A 112 0.70 10.82 5.23
N ARG A 113 0.18 11.88 4.61
CA ARG A 113 0.98 12.77 3.75
C ARG A 113 2.05 13.52 4.55
N ALA A 114 1.73 13.99 5.75
CA ALA A 114 2.68 14.66 6.63
C ALA A 114 3.84 13.72 7.03
N ILE A 115 3.54 12.50 7.48
CA ILE A 115 4.54 11.50 7.84
C ILE A 115 5.43 11.15 6.65
N ILE A 116 4.83 10.83 5.49
CA ILE A 116 5.60 10.50 4.28
C ILE A 116 6.52 11.66 3.88
N CYS A 117 6.04 12.91 3.99
CA CYS A 117 6.85 14.08 3.70
C CYS A 117 8.06 14.19 4.63
N VAL A 118 7.87 14.04 5.94
CA VAL A 118 8.95 14.07 6.94
C VAL A 118 9.95 12.95 6.69
N LEU A 119 9.50 11.70 6.56
CA LEU A 119 10.37 10.54 6.32
C LEU A 119 11.22 10.70 5.06
N ARG A 120 10.62 11.16 3.95
CA ARG A 120 11.36 11.41 2.70
C ARG A 120 12.39 12.54 2.84
N ALA A 121 12.01 13.65 3.47
CA ALA A 121 12.86 14.83 3.54
C ALA A 121 13.99 14.71 4.56
N HIS A 122 13.73 14.08 5.70
CA HIS A 122 14.68 13.94 6.79
C HIS A 122 15.56 12.71 6.63
N ILE A 123 14.98 11.55 6.31
CA ILE A 123 15.74 10.30 6.27
C ILE A 123 16.30 10.06 4.87
N LEU A 124 15.43 9.83 3.89
CA LEU A 124 15.86 9.39 2.55
C LEU A 124 16.78 10.41 1.88
N LYS A 125 16.34 11.66 1.80
CA LYS A 125 17.10 12.71 1.11
C LYS A 125 18.47 12.96 1.74
N ARG A 126 18.59 12.91 3.08
CA ARG A 126 19.88 13.14 3.75
C ARG A 126 20.84 11.96 3.58
N ILE A 127 20.32 10.74 3.67
CA ILE A 127 21.09 9.52 3.41
C ILE A 127 21.59 9.50 1.96
N GLU A 128 20.70 9.73 0.98
CA GLU A 128 21.06 9.80 -0.44
C GLU A 128 22.14 10.86 -0.70
N GLN A 129 21.97 12.07 -0.16
CA GLN A 129 22.94 13.15 -0.31
C GLN A 129 24.34 12.79 0.23
N LEU A 130 24.41 12.09 1.36
CA LEU A 130 25.68 11.68 1.95
C LEU A 130 26.33 10.54 1.15
N LEU A 131 25.53 9.54 0.74
CA LEU A 131 26.00 8.36 0.02
C LEU A 131 26.46 8.70 -1.40
N ASP A 132 25.63 9.41 -2.16
CA ASP A 132 25.92 9.78 -3.56
C ASP A 132 26.89 10.95 -3.66
N GLY A 133 27.08 11.70 -2.56
CA GLY A 133 28.05 12.77 -2.44
C GLY A 133 29.37 12.29 -1.86
N GLU A 134 29.57 12.56 -0.57
CA GLU A 134 30.89 12.44 0.06
C GLU A 134 31.42 10.99 0.08
N PHE A 135 30.54 9.99 0.26
CA PHE A 135 30.94 8.57 0.26
C PHE A 135 31.36 8.11 -1.14
N ALA A 136 30.58 8.46 -2.18
CA ALA A 136 30.92 8.13 -3.57
C ALA A 136 32.28 8.73 -3.99
N GLU A 137 32.56 9.99 -3.61
CA GLU A 137 33.86 10.62 -3.89
C GLU A 137 35.02 9.90 -3.18
N VAL A 138 34.85 9.54 -1.90
CA VAL A 138 35.86 8.79 -1.14
C VAL A 138 36.07 7.39 -1.73
N GLY A 139 35.01 6.73 -2.19
CA GLY A 139 35.11 5.44 -2.89
C GLY A 139 36.02 5.48 -4.13
N LYS A 140 36.07 6.61 -4.85
CA LYS A 140 37.01 6.80 -5.97
C LYS A 140 38.46 6.86 -5.50
N VAL A 141 38.72 7.53 -4.37
CA VAL A 141 40.07 7.63 -3.78
C VAL A 141 40.52 6.27 -3.24
N VAL A 142 39.64 5.51 -2.59
CA VAL A 142 39.88 4.12 -2.17
C VAL A 142 40.29 3.24 -3.36
N LYS A 143 39.56 3.35 -4.48
CA LYS A 143 39.90 2.64 -5.72
C LYS A 143 41.26 3.06 -6.28
N THR A 144 41.60 4.34 -6.20
CA THR A 144 42.92 4.86 -6.59
C THR A 144 44.03 4.27 -5.71
N ARG A 145 43.87 4.28 -4.38
CA ARG A 145 44.82 3.63 -3.45
C ARG A 145 45.03 2.16 -3.79
N LYS A 146 43.95 1.39 -4.01
CA LYS A 146 44.03 -0.02 -4.41
C LYS A 146 44.85 -0.24 -5.69
N ASN A 147 44.72 0.66 -6.67
CA ASN A 147 45.51 0.62 -7.90
C ASN A 147 46.99 0.91 -7.65
N ILE A 148 47.30 1.86 -6.75
CA ILE A 148 48.67 2.20 -6.36
C ILE A 148 49.32 0.99 -5.68
N VAL A 149 48.64 0.33 -4.73
CA VAL A 149 49.14 -0.92 -4.10
C VAL A 149 49.48 -1.98 -5.15
N THR A 150 48.56 -2.19 -6.10
CA THR A 150 48.77 -3.16 -7.20
C THR A 150 49.98 -2.80 -8.06
N ASP A 151 50.20 -1.50 -8.31
CA ASP A 151 51.34 -1.02 -9.10
C ASP A 151 52.66 -1.16 -8.32
N TYR A 152 52.68 -0.78 -7.04
CA TYR A 152 53.81 -0.96 -6.13
C TYR A 152 54.27 -2.42 -6.09
N ASP A 153 53.35 -3.37 -5.83
CA ASP A 153 53.67 -4.81 -5.79
C ASP A 153 54.21 -5.31 -7.14
N SER A 154 53.67 -4.79 -8.24
CA SER A 154 54.14 -5.14 -9.58
C SER A 154 55.57 -4.64 -9.84
N HIS A 155 55.92 -3.43 -9.39
CA HIS A 155 57.26 -2.87 -9.59
C HIS A 155 58.26 -3.48 -8.63
N ARG A 156 57.89 -3.75 -7.38
CA ARG A 156 58.67 -4.54 -6.41
C ARG A 156 59.06 -5.90 -6.99
N ASN A 157 58.08 -6.63 -7.53
CA ASN A 157 58.32 -7.92 -8.18
C ASN A 157 59.27 -7.83 -9.39
N LYS A 158 59.15 -6.75 -10.19
CA LYS A 158 60.05 -6.52 -11.34
C LYS A 158 61.46 -6.13 -10.90
N CYS A 159 61.61 -5.29 -9.87
CA CYS A 159 62.89 -4.94 -9.28
C CYS A 159 63.64 -6.22 -8.87
N SER A 160 62.99 -7.06 -8.05
CA SER A 160 63.54 -8.36 -7.63
C SER A 160 63.86 -9.30 -8.80
N MET A 161 63.07 -9.29 -9.86
CA MET A 161 63.35 -10.08 -11.06
C MET A 161 64.62 -9.60 -11.80
N TYR A 162 64.81 -8.29 -11.96
CA TYR A 162 65.99 -7.74 -12.65
C TYR A 162 67.26 -7.84 -11.80
N GLU A 163 67.16 -7.66 -10.48
CA GLU A 163 68.26 -7.90 -9.54
C GLU A 163 68.78 -9.33 -9.66
N ARG A 164 67.89 -10.33 -9.68
CA ARG A 164 68.26 -11.75 -9.88
C ARG A 164 68.89 -12.04 -11.23
N LYS A 165 68.62 -11.22 -12.25
CA LYS A 165 69.22 -11.33 -13.59
C LYS A 165 70.53 -10.57 -13.74
N GLY A 166 70.96 -9.83 -12.71
CA GLY A 166 72.16 -8.98 -12.76
C GLY A 166 72.01 -7.70 -13.60
N ASP A 167 70.79 -7.32 -13.98
CA ASP A 167 70.52 -6.11 -14.76
C ASP A 167 70.27 -4.91 -13.83
N SER A 168 71.35 -4.30 -13.36
CA SER A 168 71.30 -3.19 -12.40
C SER A 168 70.52 -1.99 -12.94
N VAL A 169 70.64 -1.67 -14.23
CA VAL A 169 70.01 -0.48 -14.82
C VAL A 169 68.48 -0.58 -14.76
N ASN A 170 67.93 -1.73 -15.15
CA ASN A 170 66.48 -1.93 -15.05
C ASN A 170 66.01 -2.14 -13.61
N ALA A 171 66.83 -2.77 -12.76
CA ALA A 171 66.53 -2.87 -11.33
C ALA A 171 66.38 -1.49 -10.69
N ASP A 172 67.36 -0.60 -10.87
CA ASP A 172 67.35 0.77 -10.31
C ASP A 172 66.15 1.58 -10.83
N LYS A 173 65.81 1.43 -12.11
CA LYS A 173 64.63 2.06 -12.70
C LYS A 173 63.31 1.60 -12.07
N PHE A 174 63.17 0.31 -11.76
CA PHE A 174 61.97 -0.20 -11.08
C PHE A 174 61.97 0.12 -9.59
N ARG A 175 63.14 0.25 -8.96
CA ARG A 175 63.28 0.75 -7.59
C ARG A 175 62.76 2.17 -7.45
N MET A 176 63.22 3.10 -8.30
CA MET A 176 62.73 4.49 -8.29
C MET A 176 61.20 4.61 -8.45
N LYS A 177 60.60 3.76 -9.29
CA LYS A 177 59.14 3.78 -9.48
C LYS A 177 58.40 3.15 -8.30
N MET A 178 58.97 2.10 -7.70
CA MET A 178 58.45 1.50 -6.48
C MET A 178 58.47 2.52 -5.34
N ASP A 179 59.56 3.27 -5.17
CA ASP A 179 59.67 4.32 -4.15
C ASP A 179 58.63 5.43 -4.36
N HIS A 180 58.41 5.83 -5.62
CA HIS A 180 57.34 6.78 -5.97
C HIS A 180 55.94 6.23 -5.64
N ASP A 181 55.63 4.99 -6.06
CA ASP A 181 54.33 4.37 -5.77
C ASP A 181 54.13 4.20 -4.24
N TYR A 182 55.20 3.95 -3.47
CA TYR A 182 55.17 3.87 -2.01
C TYR A 182 54.85 5.22 -1.36
N GLN A 183 55.49 6.31 -1.79
CA GLN A 183 55.16 7.65 -1.31
C GLN A 183 53.70 8.01 -1.61
N MET A 184 53.25 7.77 -2.85
CA MET A 184 51.86 8.01 -3.24
C MET A 184 50.88 7.17 -2.40
N LEU A 185 51.24 5.94 -2.04
CA LEU A 185 50.44 5.08 -1.18
C LEU A 185 50.30 5.68 0.23
N GLN A 186 51.41 6.14 0.83
CA GLN A 186 51.37 6.77 2.17
C GLN A 186 50.49 8.02 2.18
N GLU A 187 50.62 8.90 1.19
CA GLU A 187 49.80 10.12 1.08
C GLU A 187 48.30 9.78 0.95
N HIS A 188 47.95 8.77 0.15
CA HIS A 188 46.55 8.33 -0.01
C HIS A 188 46.00 7.64 1.23
N THR A 189 46.81 6.82 1.93
CA THR A 189 46.40 6.19 3.19
C THR A 189 46.09 7.26 4.23
N ALA A 190 47.00 8.21 4.47
CA ALA A 190 46.81 9.26 5.47
C ALA A 190 45.60 10.15 5.18
N TYR A 191 45.36 10.49 3.90
CA TYR A 191 44.16 11.21 3.50
C TYR A 191 42.89 10.41 3.79
N LEU A 192 42.87 9.12 3.42
CA LEU A 192 41.70 8.26 3.58
C LEU A 192 41.37 7.99 5.05
N GLU A 193 42.36 7.75 5.91
CA GLU A 193 42.15 7.54 7.34
C GLU A 193 41.44 8.73 7.98
N LYS A 194 41.97 9.95 7.78
CA LYS A 194 41.32 11.17 8.26
C LYS A 194 39.92 11.34 7.68
N ARG A 195 39.75 11.05 6.40
CA ARG A 195 38.47 11.24 5.73
C ARG A 195 37.42 10.22 6.17
N PHE A 196 37.83 8.99 6.48
CA PHE A 196 36.96 7.98 7.06
C PHE A 196 36.46 8.42 8.44
N GLU A 197 37.33 8.92 9.31
CA GLU A 197 36.92 9.42 10.63
C GLU A 197 35.84 10.50 10.53
N GLU A 198 36.01 11.48 9.64
CA GLU A 198 35.03 12.54 9.39
C GLU A 198 33.68 11.99 8.89
N LEU A 199 33.70 11.04 7.96
CA LEU A 199 32.49 10.47 7.37
C LEU A 199 31.78 9.48 8.28
N ILE A 200 32.54 8.73 9.09
CA ILE A 200 32.00 7.88 10.15
C ILE A 200 31.23 8.76 11.14
N ALA A 201 31.83 9.86 11.62
CA ALA A 201 31.16 10.77 12.55
C ALA A 201 29.86 11.36 11.97
N LYS A 202 29.89 11.82 10.71
CA LYS A 202 28.69 12.32 10.01
C LYS A 202 27.63 11.23 9.84
N GLY A 203 28.02 10.04 9.38
CA GLY A 203 27.12 8.92 9.15
C GLY A 203 26.47 8.44 10.45
N SER A 204 27.23 8.31 11.54
CA SER A 204 26.72 7.95 12.86
C SER A 204 25.75 9.00 13.42
N ALA A 205 26.01 10.29 13.20
CA ALA A 205 25.08 11.36 13.60
C ALA A 205 23.74 11.25 12.85
N ILE A 206 23.78 11.03 11.52
CA ILE A 206 22.56 10.80 10.73
C ILE A 206 21.82 9.56 11.23
N LEU A 207 22.52 8.43 11.43
CA LEU A 207 21.90 7.20 11.94
C LEU A 207 21.15 7.47 13.26
N SER A 208 21.76 8.19 14.20
CA SER A 208 21.12 8.50 15.48
C SER A 208 19.91 9.42 15.34
N HIS A 209 20.05 10.56 14.66
CA HIS A 209 18.99 11.56 14.53
C HIS A 209 17.81 11.07 13.68
N GLU A 210 18.11 10.37 12.58
CA GLU A 210 17.08 9.92 11.65
C GLU A 210 16.33 8.69 12.18
N THR A 211 16.99 7.83 12.97
CA THR A 211 16.29 6.76 13.72
C THR A 211 15.31 7.35 14.74
N ALA A 212 15.69 8.43 15.44
CA ALA A 212 14.77 9.12 16.34
C ALA A 212 13.58 9.74 15.57
N THR A 213 13.81 10.29 14.38
CA THR A 213 12.75 10.80 13.50
C THR A 213 11.80 9.68 13.06
N LEU A 214 12.33 8.50 12.71
CA LEU A 214 11.54 7.32 12.36
C LEU A 214 10.62 6.92 13.52
N VAL A 215 11.18 6.77 14.73
CA VAL A 215 10.41 6.42 15.93
C VAL A 215 9.34 7.48 16.24
N ALA A 216 9.68 8.77 16.12
CA ALA A 216 8.72 9.85 16.34
C ALA A 216 7.55 9.82 15.34
N CYS A 217 7.82 9.52 14.07
CA CYS A 217 6.77 9.35 13.05
C CYS A 217 5.84 8.18 13.37
N GLU A 218 6.36 7.05 13.85
CA GLU A 218 5.54 5.91 14.25
C GLU A 218 4.68 6.21 15.48
N ILE A 219 5.27 6.81 16.52
CA ILE A 219 4.53 7.24 17.72
C ILE A 219 3.39 8.17 17.31
N PHE A 220 3.68 9.17 16.49
CA PHE A 220 2.68 10.12 16.03
C PHE A 220 1.53 9.44 15.26
N LEU A 221 1.85 8.47 14.38
CA LEU A 221 0.84 7.70 13.66
C LEU A 221 -0.08 6.94 14.61
N VAL A 222 0.51 6.19 15.55
CA VAL A 222 -0.22 5.37 16.52
C VAL A 222 -1.10 6.24 17.42
N GLU A 223 -0.59 7.38 17.88
CA GLU A 223 -1.38 8.32 18.68
C GLU A 223 -2.57 8.88 17.90
N ARG A 224 -2.38 9.28 16.63
CA ARG A 224 -3.48 9.77 15.79
C ARG A 224 -4.53 8.69 15.57
N GLN A 225 -4.11 7.46 15.26
CA GLN A 225 -5.01 6.32 15.06
C GLN A 225 -5.78 5.95 16.33
N ASN A 226 -5.13 6.00 17.48
CA ASN A 226 -5.78 5.71 18.75
C ASN A 226 -6.89 6.74 19.06
N GLU A 227 -6.59 8.03 18.91
CA GLU A 227 -7.58 9.09 19.14
C GLU A 227 -8.75 9.04 18.15
N ALA A 228 -8.45 8.73 16.89
CA ALA A 228 -9.44 8.43 15.87
C ALA A 228 -10.37 7.30 16.30
N MET A 229 -9.82 6.14 16.67
CA MET A 229 -10.62 4.95 17.03
C MET A 229 -11.43 5.15 18.31
N LYS A 230 -10.92 5.86 19.32
CA LYS A 230 -11.68 6.20 20.53
C LYS A 230 -12.91 7.06 20.22
N THR A 231 -12.76 8.04 19.32
CA THR A 231 -13.86 8.91 18.89
C THR A 231 -14.98 8.11 18.20
N ILE A 232 -14.61 7.05 17.49
CA ILE A 232 -15.57 6.16 16.83
C ILE A 232 -16.22 5.22 17.85
N SER A 233 -15.43 4.65 18.76
CA SER A 233 -15.88 3.75 19.83
C SER A 233 -17.04 4.32 20.64
N SER A 234 -16.99 5.62 20.97
CA SER A 234 -18.09 6.26 21.71
C SER A 234 -19.42 6.25 20.96
N SER A 235 -19.42 6.05 19.64
CA SER A 235 -20.63 5.92 18.80
C SER A 235 -21.26 4.52 18.85
N PHE A 236 -20.52 3.49 19.28
CA PHE A 236 -20.96 2.09 19.35
C PHE A 236 -21.36 1.64 20.77
N GLY A 237 -21.28 2.54 21.75
CA GLY A 237 -21.55 2.29 23.17
C GLY A 237 -20.34 1.69 23.89
N ASP A 238 -19.88 2.39 24.93
CA ASP A 238 -18.64 2.06 25.66
C ASP A 238 -18.62 0.63 26.21
N GLU A 239 -19.78 0.09 26.62
CA GLU A 239 -19.88 -1.25 27.20
C GLU A 239 -19.61 -2.37 26.19
N SER A 240 -20.07 -2.21 24.94
CA SER A 240 -19.87 -3.21 23.88
C SER A 240 -18.40 -3.29 23.48
N VAL A 241 -17.75 -2.14 23.30
CA VAL A 241 -16.33 -2.07 22.95
C VAL A 241 -15.47 -2.60 24.08
N LYS A 242 -15.77 -2.21 25.33
CA LYS A 242 -15.05 -2.69 26.52
C LYS A 242 -15.07 -4.21 26.66
N LYS A 243 -16.23 -4.85 26.45
CA LYS A 243 -16.35 -6.32 26.48
C LYS A 243 -15.45 -7.00 25.45
N VAL A 244 -15.40 -6.48 24.23
CA VAL A 244 -14.53 -7.01 23.17
C VAL A 244 -13.06 -6.80 23.53
N THR A 245 -12.68 -5.61 24.01
CA THR A 245 -11.30 -5.32 24.44
C THR A 245 -10.85 -6.26 25.55
N GLN A 246 -11.71 -6.51 26.54
CA GLN A 246 -11.41 -7.40 27.66
C GLN A 246 -11.28 -8.87 27.20
N SER A 247 -12.12 -9.31 26.26
CA SER A 247 -11.97 -10.63 25.62
C SER A 247 -10.64 -10.75 24.86
N ILE A 248 -10.14 -9.68 24.25
CA ILE A 248 -8.83 -9.68 23.58
C ILE A 248 -7.71 -9.81 24.62
N GLU A 249 -7.80 -9.09 25.75
CA GLU A 249 -6.83 -9.20 26.86
C GLU A 249 -6.76 -10.63 27.41
N ASP A 250 -7.91 -11.28 27.63
CA ASP A 250 -7.99 -12.68 28.07
C ASP A 250 -7.32 -13.64 27.07
N VAL A 251 -7.55 -13.44 25.76
CA VAL A 251 -6.90 -14.24 24.71
C VAL A 251 -5.39 -14.01 24.72
N VAL A 252 -4.93 -12.77 24.89
CA VAL A 252 -3.51 -12.43 24.98
C VAL A 252 -2.85 -13.14 26.18
N ASP A 253 -3.52 -13.18 27.33
CA ASP A 253 -2.97 -13.85 28.51
C ASP A 253 -2.93 -15.38 28.35
N ARG A 254 -3.94 -15.99 27.71
CA ARG A 254 -3.91 -17.41 27.32
C ARG A 254 -2.76 -17.74 26.37
N ILE A 255 -2.50 -16.89 25.38
CA ILE A 255 -1.35 -17.03 24.46
C ILE A 255 -0.03 -16.97 25.25
N LYS A 256 0.12 -16.02 26.19
CA LYS A 256 1.32 -15.92 27.04
C LYS A 256 1.52 -17.18 27.89
N CYS A 257 0.44 -17.87 28.25
CA CYS A 257 0.49 -19.15 28.94
C CYS A 257 0.78 -20.36 28.02
N GLY A 258 0.98 -20.14 26.72
CA GLY A 258 1.32 -21.18 25.74
C GLY A 258 0.12 -21.96 25.20
N GLU A 259 -1.10 -21.47 25.41
CA GLU A 259 -2.30 -22.08 24.84
C GLU A 259 -2.40 -21.81 23.33
N ASN A 260 -2.81 -22.82 22.55
CA ASN A 260 -3.15 -22.66 21.14
C ASN A 260 -4.58 -22.14 21.02
N VAL A 261 -4.74 -20.82 21.10
CA VAL A 261 -6.05 -20.17 21.14
C VAL A 261 -6.78 -20.24 19.81
N GLU A 262 -6.09 -20.32 18.67
CA GLU A 262 -6.69 -20.36 17.33
C GLU A 262 -7.57 -21.59 17.12
N MET A 263 -7.24 -22.71 17.78
CA MET A 263 -8.01 -23.96 17.70
C MET A 263 -9.20 -24.00 18.67
N ASN A 264 -9.16 -23.21 19.74
CA ASN A 264 -10.10 -23.31 20.87
C ASN A 264 -10.88 -22.01 21.12
N TYR A 265 -10.81 -21.04 20.22
CA TYR A 265 -11.55 -19.78 20.36
C TYR A 265 -13.05 -19.99 20.10
N VAL A 266 -13.86 -19.61 21.08
CA VAL A 266 -15.33 -19.62 20.97
C VAL A 266 -15.82 -18.18 21.02
N ALA A 267 -16.56 -17.76 20.00
CA ALA A 267 -17.11 -16.41 19.94
C ALA A 267 -18.17 -16.21 21.05
N PRO A 268 -18.19 -15.05 21.72
CA PRO A 268 -19.23 -14.73 22.70
C PRO A 268 -20.62 -14.73 22.07
N GLU A 269 -21.64 -15.20 22.81
CA GLU A 269 -23.03 -15.13 22.37
C GLU A 269 -23.50 -13.67 22.26
N ILE A 270 -24.25 -13.38 21.19
CA ILE A 270 -24.88 -12.07 20.96
C ILE A 270 -26.30 -12.13 21.52
N ALA A 271 -26.63 -11.22 22.44
CA ALA A 271 -27.99 -11.07 22.95
C ALA A 271 -28.90 -10.55 21.83
N MET A 272 -29.62 -11.45 21.17
CA MET A 272 -30.64 -11.08 20.20
C MET A 272 -31.94 -10.72 20.93
N PRO A 273 -32.72 -9.74 20.44
CA PRO A 273 -34.03 -9.46 21.01
C PRO A 273 -34.90 -10.73 20.97
N GLU A 274 -35.65 -10.97 22.05
CA GLU A 274 -36.55 -12.13 22.14
C GLU A 274 -37.52 -12.13 20.96
N SER A 275 -37.59 -13.27 20.27
CA SER A 275 -38.50 -13.45 19.15
C SER A 275 -39.93 -13.48 19.67
N THR A 276 -40.69 -12.41 19.44
CA THR A 276 -42.13 -12.38 19.70
C THR A 276 -42.90 -13.06 18.57
N TYR A 277 -42.41 -14.19 18.05
CA TYR A 277 -42.99 -14.87 16.90
C TYR A 277 -44.49 -15.10 17.12
N ILE A 278 -45.30 -14.41 16.32
CA ILE A 278 -46.73 -14.67 16.20
C ILE A 278 -46.88 -15.59 14.99
N GLU A 279 -47.65 -16.67 15.11
CA GLU A 279 -47.95 -17.52 13.97
C GLU A 279 -48.48 -16.68 12.80
N PRO A 280 -47.96 -16.88 11.58
CA PRO A 280 -48.43 -16.14 10.42
C PRO A 280 -49.94 -16.34 10.27
N PRO A 281 -50.70 -15.29 9.92
CA PRO A 281 -52.13 -15.39 9.79
C PRO A 281 -52.50 -16.47 8.78
N VAL A 282 -53.33 -17.43 9.20
CA VAL A 282 -53.84 -18.48 8.31
C VAL A 282 -54.79 -17.83 7.31
N PHE A 283 -54.44 -17.93 6.01
CA PHE A 283 -55.34 -17.53 4.94
C PHE A 283 -56.64 -18.32 5.04
N ARG A 284 -57.76 -17.63 5.26
CA ARG A 284 -59.09 -18.22 5.23
C ARG A 284 -59.75 -17.82 3.92
N ASP A 285 -60.09 -18.81 3.09
CA ASP A 285 -60.97 -18.56 1.95
C ASP A 285 -62.30 -17.99 2.42
N PHE A 286 -62.83 -17.03 1.67
CA PHE A 286 -64.12 -16.43 1.92
C PHE A 286 -65.24 -17.46 1.63
N ASN A 287 -65.58 -18.29 2.61
CA ASN A 287 -66.77 -19.12 2.53
C ASN A 287 -68.00 -18.25 2.79
N MET A 288 -68.85 -18.13 1.77
CA MET A 288 -70.17 -17.52 1.89
C MET A 288 -70.96 -18.22 2.99
N LEU A 289 -71.36 -17.47 4.00
CA LEU A 289 -72.36 -17.90 4.98
C LEU A 289 -73.67 -18.25 4.27
N ASP A 290 -74.32 -19.30 4.77
CA ASP A 290 -75.57 -19.89 4.29
C ASP A 290 -76.66 -18.86 3.88
N PRO A 291 -77.26 -18.98 2.69
CA PRO A 291 -78.28 -18.05 2.21
C PRO A 291 -79.69 -18.49 2.63
N LYS A 292 -80.18 -17.99 3.77
CA LYS A 292 -81.63 -17.94 4.05
C LYS A 292 -82.04 -16.65 4.75
N HIS A 293 -82.12 -15.55 3.99
CA HIS A 293 -83.25 -14.62 4.07
C HIS A 293 -83.27 -13.71 2.82
N THR A 294 -84.43 -13.73 2.15
CA THR A 294 -84.75 -13.12 0.86
C THR A 294 -85.10 -11.62 1.00
N VAL A 295 -85.17 -10.93 -0.17
CA VAL A 295 -85.79 -9.63 -0.52
C VAL A 295 -84.73 -8.55 -0.81
N SER A 296 -84.63 -7.86 -1.96
CA SER A 296 -85.40 -7.79 -3.22
C SER A 296 -84.52 -7.21 -4.34
N GLU A 297 -84.92 -7.47 -5.58
CA GLU A 297 -84.39 -7.00 -6.85
C GLU A 297 -84.28 -5.47 -6.97
N HIS A 298 -83.11 -4.99 -7.42
CA HIS A 298 -82.97 -4.11 -8.59
C HIS A 298 -81.48 -3.75 -8.71
N TYR A 299 -80.75 -4.38 -9.65
CA TYR A 299 -79.66 -3.82 -10.46
C TYR A 299 -79.17 -4.94 -11.41
N SER A 300 -79.98 -5.26 -12.41
CA SER A 300 -79.53 -6.07 -13.54
C SER A 300 -78.84 -5.16 -14.55
N GLN A 301 -77.57 -4.84 -14.30
CA GLN A 301 -76.65 -4.41 -15.35
C GLN A 301 -75.37 -5.22 -15.21
N PRO A 302 -74.89 -5.87 -16.28
CA PRO A 302 -73.58 -6.50 -16.24
C PRO A 302 -72.51 -5.40 -16.06
N LEU A 303 -71.66 -5.56 -15.04
CA LEU A 303 -70.47 -4.72 -14.89
C LEU A 303 -69.65 -4.78 -16.18
N PRO A 304 -69.12 -3.65 -16.69
CA PRO A 304 -68.18 -3.66 -17.78
C PRO A 304 -66.99 -4.53 -17.39
N THR A 305 -66.56 -5.41 -18.30
CA THR A 305 -65.28 -6.09 -18.18
C THR A 305 -64.19 -5.04 -17.91
N PRO A 306 -63.29 -5.27 -16.94
CA PRO A 306 -62.16 -4.36 -16.75
C PRO A 306 -61.37 -4.29 -18.07
N PRO A 307 -60.92 -3.11 -18.49
CA PRO A 307 -60.10 -3.01 -19.69
C PRO A 307 -58.86 -3.91 -19.52
N PRO A 308 -58.42 -4.61 -20.59
CA PRO A 308 -57.20 -5.39 -20.53
C PRO A 308 -56.06 -4.50 -20.03
N LYS A 309 -55.33 -4.97 -19.01
CA LYS A 309 -54.12 -4.29 -18.53
C LYS A 309 -53.21 -4.06 -19.74
N PRO A 310 -52.64 -2.85 -19.93
CA PRO A 310 -51.75 -2.62 -21.05
C PRO A 310 -50.56 -3.57 -20.93
N ASN A 311 -50.34 -4.40 -21.95
CA ASN A 311 -49.24 -5.34 -21.98
C ASN A 311 -47.93 -4.56 -21.88
N ARG A 312 -47.12 -4.88 -20.85
CA ARG A 312 -45.83 -4.25 -20.61
C ARG A 312 -44.88 -4.67 -21.73
N VAL A 313 -44.32 -3.71 -22.45
CA VAL A 313 -43.32 -3.97 -23.49
C VAL A 313 -41.94 -3.61 -22.96
N VAL A 314 -40.99 -4.51 -23.14
CA VAL A 314 -39.58 -4.32 -22.78
C VAL A 314 -38.71 -4.36 -24.03
N GLN A 315 -37.56 -3.70 -23.98
CA GLN A 315 -36.59 -3.72 -25.07
C GLN A 315 -35.42 -4.63 -24.71
N ALA A 316 -35.05 -5.53 -25.61
CA ALA A 316 -33.87 -6.38 -25.45
C ALA A 316 -32.58 -5.55 -25.47
N LEU A 317 -31.75 -5.71 -24.45
CA LEU A 317 -30.41 -5.11 -24.33
C LEU A 317 -29.34 -5.94 -25.04
N TYR A 318 -29.60 -7.23 -25.26
CA TYR A 318 -28.68 -8.18 -25.88
C TYR A 318 -29.46 -9.18 -26.74
N SER A 319 -28.83 -9.76 -27.74
CA SER A 319 -29.42 -10.85 -28.53
C SER A 319 -29.38 -12.18 -27.79
N LEU A 320 -30.45 -12.98 -27.91
CA LEU A 320 -30.54 -14.36 -27.44
C LEU A 320 -30.96 -15.26 -28.60
N ASP A 321 -30.04 -16.12 -29.05
CA ASP A 321 -30.33 -17.19 -30.01
C ASP A 321 -30.55 -18.50 -29.24
N SER A 322 -31.79 -18.77 -28.81
CA SER A 322 -32.10 -20.04 -28.15
C SER A 322 -32.36 -21.16 -29.17
N ALA A 323 -31.84 -22.35 -28.86
CA ALA A 323 -32.07 -23.60 -29.57
C ALA A 323 -33.03 -24.54 -28.80
N GLU A 324 -33.52 -24.13 -27.62
CA GLU A 324 -34.34 -24.95 -26.72
C GLU A 324 -35.84 -24.71 -26.93
N ALA A 325 -36.63 -25.78 -26.98
CA ALA A 325 -38.06 -25.69 -27.24
C ALA A 325 -38.79 -25.07 -26.03
N GLY A 326 -39.30 -23.84 -26.21
CA GLY A 326 -40.02 -23.10 -25.17
C GLY A 326 -39.36 -21.80 -24.74
N GLU A 327 -38.15 -21.51 -25.22
CA GLU A 327 -37.47 -20.22 -25.05
C GLU A 327 -37.72 -19.30 -26.25
N LEU A 328 -37.68 -17.98 -25.98
CA LEU A 328 -37.89 -16.96 -27.00
C LEU A 328 -36.55 -16.45 -27.51
N SER A 329 -36.28 -16.62 -28.81
CA SER A 329 -35.12 -16.00 -29.46
C SER A 329 -35.44 -14.58 -29.92
N PHE A 330 -34.53 -13.64 -29.67
CA PHE A 330 -34.68 -12.22 -29.98
C PHE A 330 -33.32 -11.55 -30.20
N LYS A 331 -33.29 -10.40 -30.85
CA LYS A 331 -32.08 -9.60 -31.09
C LYS A 331 -32.05 -8.38 -30.19
N GLU A 332 -30.85 -7.86 -29.95
CA GLU A 332 -30.66 -6.56 -29.31
C GLU A 332 -31.52 -5.50 -30.01
N GLY A 333 -32.30 -4.78 -29.22
CA GLY A 333 -33.23 -3.75 -29.69
C GLY A 333 -34.66 -4.22 -29.91
N ASP A 334 -34.94 -5.53 -29.94
CA ASP A 334 -36.29 -6.06 -30.15
C ASP A 334 -37.24 -5.69 -29.00
N ARG A 335 -38.51 -5.47 -29.34
CA ARG A 335 -39.56 -5.09 -28.39
C ARG A 335 -40.42 -6.31 -28.06
N ILE A 336 -40.24 -6.84 -26.86
CA ILE A 336 -40.89 -8.06 -26.39
C ILE A 336 -42.09 -7.68 -25.54
N GLU A 337 -43.25 -8.23 -25.89
CA GLU A 337 -44.47 -8.12 -25.08
C GLU A 337 -44.40 -9.09 -23.91
N VAL A 338 -44.41 -8.58 -22.68
CA VAL A 338 -44.37 -9.41 -21.47
C VAL A 338 -45.77 -9.96 -21.18
N ILE A 339 -45.91 -11.29 -21.18
CA ILE A 339 -47.15 -12.00 -20.87
C ILE A 339 -47.19 -12.39 -19.39
N ARG A 340 -46.08 -12.87 -18.83
CA ARG A 340 -45.99 -13.28 -17.42
C ARG A 340 -44.62 -13.01 -16.83
N GLU A 341 -44.59 -12.36 -15.67
CA GLU A 341 -43.39 -12.18 -14.86
C GLU A 341 -43.28 -13.31 -13.83
N ASP A 342 -42.11 -13.92 -13.72
CA ASP A 342 -41.81 -15.02 -12.79
C ASP A 342 -40.73 -14.55 -11.80
N PRO A 343 -40.89 -14.79 -10.48
CA PRO A 343 -39.90 -14.41 -9.46
C PRO A 343 -38.50 -15.01 -9.66
N SER A 344 -38.38 -16.11 -10.42
CA SER A 344 -37.09 -16.72 -10.80
C SER A 344 -36.26 -15.87 -11.75
N GLY A 345 -36.82 -14.79 -12.31
CA GLY A 345 -36.16 -13.92 -13.28
C GLY A 345 -36.35 -14.35 -14.74
N TRP A 346 -37.08 -15.44 -15.00
CA TRP A 346 -37.41 -15.96 -16.34
C TRP A 346 -38.85 -15.63 -16.74
N TRP A 347 -39.02 -14.57 -17.52
CA TRP A 347 -40.34 -14.10 -17.96
C TRP A 347 -40.83 -14.82 -19.19
N GLU A 348 -42.14 -14.83 -19.41
CA GLU A 348 -42.77 -15.34 -20.63
C GLU A 348 -43.20 -14.14 -21.48
N GLY A 349 -42.82 -14.13 -22.76
CA GLY A 349 -43.16 -13.03 -23.65
C GLY A 349 -43.39 -13.45 -25.08
N ARG A 350 -43.82 -12.47 -25.88
CA ARG A 350 -44.18 -12.64 -27.28
C ARG A 350 -43.41 -11.66 -28.14
N LEU A 351 -42.83 -12.18 -29.23
CA LEU A 351 -42.15 -11.43 -30.26
C LEU A 351 -42.47 -12.07 -31.62
N ASP A 352 -42.91 -11.27 -32.60
CA ASP A 352 -43.24 -11.71 -33.96
C ASP A 352 -44.17 -12.95 -34.03
N GLY A 353 -45.13 -13.03 -33.10
CA GLY A 353 -46.09 -14.12 -33.00
C GLY A 353 -45.57 -15.41 -32.36
N LYS A 354 -44.29 -15.48 -31.99
CA LYS A 354 -43.71 -16.58 -31.20
C LYS A 354 -43.79 -16.25 -29.72
N MET A 355 -44.07 -17.26 -28.90
CA MET A 355 -44.16 -17.16 -27.44
C MET A 355 -43.13 -18.08 -26.81
N GLY A 356 -42.43 -17.58 -25.79
CA GLY A 356 -41.42 -18.36 -25.09
C GLY A 356 -40.87 -17.63 -23.88
N ARG A 357 -40.04 -18.33 -23.09
CA ARG A 357 -39.38 -17.76 -21.92
C ARG A 357 -38.10 -17.01 -22.29
N PHE A 358 -37.82 -15.93 -21.59
CA PHE A 358 -36.59 -15.17 -21.72
C PHE A 358 -36.14 -14.59 -20.36
N PRO A 359 -34.84 -14.35 -20.16
CA PRO A 359 -34.33 -13.82 -18.91
C PRO A 359 -34.58 -12.31 -18.81
N SER A 360 -35.21 -11.88 -17.73
CA SER A 360 -35.64 -10.48 -17.51
C SER A 360 -34.49 -9.47 -17.51
N ASN A 361 -33.30 -9.88 -17.04
CA ASN A 361 -32.07 -9.07 -17.03
C ASN A 361 -31.48 -8.81 -18.42
N TYR A 362 -31.98 -9.47 -19.47
CA TYR A 362 -31.64 -9.17 -20.87
C TYR A 362 -32.51 -8.05 -21.45
N THR A 363 -33.39 -7.45 -20.65
CA THR A 363 -34.34 -6.45 -21.13
C THR A 363 -34.40 -5.23 -20.23
N THR A 364 -34.79 -4.09 -20.80
CA THR A 364 -35.06 -2.85 -20.07
C THR A 364 -36.51 -2.41 -20.29
N ALA A 365 -37.10 -1.75 -19.30
CA ALA A 365 -38.43 -1.18 -19.43
C ALA A 365 -38.42 0.01 -20.42
N ILE A 366 -39.38 0.06 -21.34
CA ILE A 366 -39.55 1.19 -22.25
C ILE A 366 -40.43 2.23 -21.56
N CYS A 367 -39.84 3.26 -20.94
CA CYS A 367 -40.59 4.41 -20.42
C CYS A 367 -41.03 5.32 -21.58
N SER A 368 -42.33 5.58 -21.71
CA SER A 368 -42.87 6.49 -22.73
C SER A 368 -42.92 7.94 -22.23
N VAL A 369 -41.78 8.57 -21.90
CA VAL A 369 -41.63 10.04 -21.85
C VAL A 369 -40.17 10.44 -22.09
N SER A 370 -39.90 11.27 -23.10
CA SER A 370 -38.60 11.91 -23.34
C SER A 370 -38.25 12.92 -22.25
N CYS A 371 -37.10 12.77 -21.60
CA CYS A 371 -36.32 13.91 -21.11
C CYS A 371 -34.83 13.55 -21.03
N ASN A 372 -34.01 14.29 -21.78
CA ASN A 372 -32.56 14.24 -21.76
C ASN A 372 -32.01 14.73 -20.41
N LYS A 373 -31.10 13.96 -19.79
CA LYS A 373 -29.69 14.35 -19.54
C LYS A 373 -28.96 13.35 -18.63
N HIS A 374 -27.78 12.94 -19.11
CA HIS A 374 -26.60 12.43 -18.41
C HIS A 374 -26.74 11.18 -17.53
N VAL A 375 -26.44 10.03 -18.14
CA VAL A 375 -25.81 8.90 -17.43
C VAL A 375 -24.43 8.69 -18.03
N SER A 376 -23.44 8.86 -17.17
CA SER A 376 -22.03 8.61 -17.38
C SER A 376 -21.82 7.14 -17.76
N ALA A 377 -21.14 6.91 -18.88
CA ALA A 377 -20.68 5.60 -19.28
C ALA A 377 -19.66 5.06 -18.26
N ILE A 378 -19.95 3.91 -17.67
CA ILE A 378 -18.94 2.99 -17.14
C ILE A 378 -18.95 1.79 -18.09
N ILE A 379 -17.95 1.71 -18.96
CA ILE A 379 -17.63 0.52 -19.73
C ILE A 379 -16.69 -0.35 -18.88
N PRO A 380 -16.90 -1.68 -18.81
CA PRO A 380 -16.00 -2.60 -18.15
C PRO A 380 -14.72 -2.90 -18.96
N TYR A 381 -13.65 -3.17 -18.23
CA TYR A 381 -12.32 -3.59 -18.67
C TYR A 381 -12.33 -4.80 -19.63
N SER A 382 -11.63 -4.69 -20.77
CA SER A 382 -10.66 -5.70 -21.21
C SER A 382 -9.71 -5.16 -22.29
N HIS A 383 -8.49 -5.72 -22.30
CA HIS A 383 -7.39 -5.59 -23.25
C HIS A 383 -6.37 -4.44 -23.08
N TYR A 384 -5.24 -4.83 -22.48
CA TYR A 384 -3.93 -4.19 -22.59
C TYR A 384 -3.42 -4.17 -24.04
N SER A 385 -2.97 -3.00 -24.49
CA SER A 385 -1.85 -2.78 -25.42
C SER A 385 -1.39 -1.32 -25.28
N HIS A 386 -0.15 -1.10 -24.81
CA HIS A 386 0.57 0.19 -24.85
C HIS A 386 0.91 0.58 -26.33
N PRO A 387 1.34 1.84 -26.69
CA PRO A 387 2.15 2.78 -25.88
C PRO A 387 1.97 4.33 -26.13
N THR A 388 2.80 5.09 -25.39
CA THR A 388 3.40 6.44 -25.62
C THR A 388 2.66 7.77 -25.30
N ASP A 389 3.24 8.48 -24.30
CA ASP A 389 3.75 9.86 -24.27
C ASP A 389 2.80 11.08 -24.46
N ARG A 390 2.56 11.86 -23.38
CA ARG A 390 3.06 13.26 -23.21
C ARG A 390 2.38 14.07 -22.09
N SER A 391 3.24 14.85 -21.42
CA SER A 391 3.07 16.19 -20.81
C SER A 391 2.10 16.42 -19.64
N PHE A 392 2.74 16.70 -18.50
CA PHE A 392 2.26 17.42 -17.32
C PHE A 392 1.85 18.87 -17.61
N ASP A 393 0.86 19.37 -16.85
CA ASP A 393 0.82 20.75 -16.35
C ASP A 393 -0.02 20.86 -15.04
N PRO A 394 0.20 21.90 -14.19
CA PRO A 394 -0.01 21.83 -12.75
C PRO A 394 -1.36 22.42 -12.25
N VAL A 395 -1.81 21.95 -11.08
CA VAL A 395 -3.01 22.45 -10.37
C VAL A 395 -2.62 23.53 -9.33
N PRO A 396 -3.36 24.64 -9.19
CA PRO A 396 -3.01 25.72 -8.27
C PRO A 396 -3.37 25.43 -6.80
N ARG A 397 -2.56 26.04 -5.93
CA ARG A 397 -2.53 25.98 -4.47
C ARG A 397 -3.73 26.73 -3.85
N LEU A 398 -4.54 26.06 -3.04
CA LEU A 398 -5.47 26.71 -2.10
C LEU A 398 -4.81 26.82 -0.73
N GLU A 399 -4.65 28.05 -0.22
CA GLU A 399 -4.19 28.34 1.13
C GLU A 399 -5.35 28.24 2.12
N CYS A 400 -5.16 27.45 3.19
CA CYS A 400 -6.11 27.32 4.29
C CYS A 400 -5.74 28.31 5.41
N HIS A 401 -6.55 29.34 5.57
CA HIS A 401 -6.54 30.26 6.71
C HIS A 401 -7.21 29.60 7.93
N TYR A 402 -6.52 28.68 8.62
CA TYR A 402 -6.87 28.34 10.01
C TYR A 402 -5.71 27.67 10.75
N CYS A 403 -4.63 28.41 11.02
CA CYS A 403 -3.77 28.07 12.14
C CYS A 403 -3.02 29.31 12.62
N SER A 404 -3.60 30.02 13.57
CA SER A 404 -2.88 30.93 14.45
C SER A 404 -3.25 30.57 15.87
N SER A 405 -2.22 30.50 16.71
CA SER A 405 -2.25 30.29 18.16
C SER A 405 -2.18 28.83 18.62
N ARG A 406 -0.96 28.32 18.82
CA ARG A 406 -0.66 27.70 20.12
C ARG A 406 0.81 27.78 20.49
N THR A 407 0.99 28.40 21.64
CA THR A 407 2.19 28.76 22.38
C THR A 407 2.97 27.51 22.82
N THR A 408 4.29 27.64 22.80
CA THR A 408 5.27 26.76 23.46
C THR A 408 4.91 26.51 24.92
N GLN A 409 4.82 25.25 25.32
CA GLN A 409 4.95 24.83 26.72
C GLN A 409 5.92 23.66 26.77
N SER A 410 7.09 23.88 27.37
CA SER A 410 8.04 22.82 27.70
C SER A 410 7.45 21.97 28.81
N PHE A 411 7.46 20.65 28.63
CA PHE A 411 7.25 19.71 29.72
C PHE A 411 8.60 19.35 30.32
N ASP A 412 8.88 19.91 31.50
CA ASP A 412 9.94 19.44 32.37
C ASP A 412 9.56 18.06 32.94
N TYR A 413 10.40 17.07 32.69
CA TYR A 413 10.24 15.71 33.18
C TYR A 413 10.78 15.62 34.62
N VAL A 414 9.89 15.63 35.62
CA VAL A 414 10.23 15.38 37.02
C VAL A 414 10.42 13.86 37.22
N ARG A 415 11.66 13.43 37.45
CA ARG A 415 11.97 12.09 37.97
C ARG A 415 11.47 11.95 39.40
N SER A 416 10.77 10.87 39.70
CA SER A 416 10.59 10.36 41.07
C SER A 416 11.16 8.92 41.17
N PRO A 417 11.75 8.53 42.33
CA PRO A 417 12.61 7.36 42.44
C PRO A 417 11.85 6.06 42.77
N LEU A 418 12.45 4.92 42.36
CA LEU A 418 12.02 3.55 42.66
C LEU A 418 12.07 3.25 44.17
N PRO A 419 11.13 2.46 44.71
CA PRO A 419 11.21 1.96 46.08
C PRO A 419 12.11 0.72 46.15
N THR A 420 13.00 0.71 47.14
CA THR A 420 13.74 -0.46 47.59
C THR A 420 12.84 -1.40 48.39
N LYS A 421 12.95 -2.70 48.10
CA LYS A 421 13.16 -3.74 49.10
C LYS A 421 13.82 -4.95 48.47
#